data_AF-A0A6A1UXG7-F1
#
_entry.id   AF-A0A6A1UXG7-F1
#
_cell.length_a   1.000
_cell.length_b   1.000
_cell.length_c   1.000
_cell.angle_alpha   90.00
_cell.angle_beta   90.00
_cell.angle_gamma   90.00
#
_symmetry.space_group_name_H-M   'P 1'
#
loop_
_entity.id
_entity.type
_entity.pdbx_description
1 polymer ?
#
loop_
_entity_poly.entity_id
_entity_poly.type
_entity_poly.pdbx_seq_one_letter_code
_entity_poly.pdbx_strand_id
1 'polypeptide(L)'
;MVPLKFALLLSGSLIVLILFCNPVHSLNIGLDDKVAGAPVNVSKDCSRKCESEFCTVPPVLRYGKYCGLLYSGCPGEKPCDGLDACCMKHDACVTDKKNGYLGRQCSKNLISCMATFKKSGGQAFKGSKCKADEVIKVITDVMKAALLAGKYFHHPIP
;
A
#
# COMPACT_ATOMS: atom_id res chain seq x y z
N MET A 1 32.50 -38.58 -28.82
CA MET A 1 31.43 -37.77 -29.44
C MET A 1 30.19 -37.90 -28.58
N VAL A 2 29.84 -36.87 -27.80
CA VAL A 2 28.64 -36.91 -26.94
C VAL A 2 27.42 -36.69 -27.83
N PRO A 3 26.38 -37.55 -27.77
CA PRO A 3 25.22 -37.42 -28.65
C PRO A 3 24.47 -36.12 -28.36
N LEU A 4 24.06 -35.40 -29.40
CA LEU A 4 23.41 -34.07 -29.35
C LEU A 4 22.21 -34.01 -28.37
N LYS A 5 21.51 -35.14 -28.18
CA LYS A 5 20.41 -35.29 -27.21
C LYS A 5 20.88 -35.20 -25.75
N PHE A 6 22.07 -35.75 -25.42
CA PHE A 6 22.67 -35.63 -24.10
C PHE A 6 23.17 -34.22 -23.82
N ALA A 7 23.70 -33.52 -24.84
CA ALA A 7 24.11 -32.12 -24.71
C ALA A 7 22.91 -31.18 -24.44
N LEU A 8 21.76 -31.43 -25.10
CA LEU A 8 20.52 -30.70 -24.87
C LEU A 8 19.91 -30.96 -23.48
N LEU A 9 19.96 -32.20 -22.98
CA LEU A 9 19.49 -32.54 -21.63
C LEU A 9 20.37 -31.91 -20.53
N LEU A 10 21.69 -31.90 -20.72
CA LEU A 10 22.63 -31.21 -19.84
C LEU A 10 22.42 -29.69 -19.87
N SER A 11 22.20 -29.11 -21.05
CA SER A 11 21.91 -27.67 -21.21
C SER A 11 20.58 -27.29 -20.54
N GLY A 12 19.53 -28.09 -20.70
CA GLY A 12 18.23 -27.85 -20.08
C GLY A 12 18.28 -27.97 -18.55
N SER A 13 18.96 -28.98 -18.02
CA SER A 13 19.16 -29.14 -16.58
C SER A 13 19.96 -28.01 -15.95
N LEU A 14 20.98 -27.48 -16.65
CA LEU A 14 21.81 -26.38 -16.13
C LEU A 14 21.03 -25.06 -16.04
N ILE A 15 20.16 -24.77 -17.03
CA ILE A 15 19.30 -23.57 -17.02
C ILE A 15 18.29 -23.63 -15.86
N VAL A 16 17.72 -24.82 -15.62
CA VAL A 16 16.81 -25.06 -14.50
C VAL A 16 17.53 -24.88 -13.17
N LEU A 17 18.77 -25.39 -13.03
CA LEU A 17 19.58 -25.20 -11.83
C LEU A 17 19.92 -23.72 -11.57
N ILE A 18 20.21 -22.94 -12.61
CA ILE A 18 20.48 -21.50 -12.49
C ILE A 18 19.23 -20.74 -12.02
N LEU A 19 18.03 -21.12 -12.45
CA LEU A 19 16.78 -20.50 -11.98
C LEU A 19 16.46 -20.85 -10.52
N PHE A 20 16.87 -22.02 -10.03
CA PHE A 20 16.68 -22.44 -8.63
C PHE A 20 17.80 -21.97 -7.67
N CYS A 21 18.99 -21.64 -8.19
CA CYS A 21 20.13 -21.16 -7.38
C CYS A 21 20.27 -19.64 -7.31
N ASN A 22 19.53 -18.86 -8.10
CA ASN A 22 19.45 -17.43 -7.85
C ASN A 22 18.48 -17.22 -6.69
N PRO A 23 18.93 -16.76 -5.52
CA PRO A 23 17.99 -16.24 -4.54
C PRO A 23 17.28 -15.08 -5.24
N VAL A 24 16.00 -15.26 -5.52
CA VAL A 24 15.09 -14.12 -5.68
C VAL A 24 15.31 -13.28 -4.42
N HIS A 25 16.07 -12.20 -4.57
CA HIS A 25 16.20 -11.24 -3.50
C HIS A 25 14.79 -10.70 -3.31
N SER A 26 14.09 -11.20 -2.30
CA SER A 26 12.89 -10.54 -1.84
C SER A 26 13.28 -9.09 -1.56
N LEU A 27 12.46 -8.15 -2.01
CA LEU A 27 12.58 -6.77 -1.54
C LEU A 27 12.13 -6.80 -0.08
N ASN A 28 13.04 -7.20 0.81
CA ASN A 28 12.80 -7.29 2.23
C ASN A 28 12.81 -5.86 2.77
N ILE A 29 11.64 -5.22 2.80
CA ILE A 29 11.41 -4.04 3.62
C ILE A 29 11.36 -4.59 5.05
N GLY A 30 12.54 -4.79 5.65
CA GLY A 30 12.71 -5.49 6.92
C GLY A 30 11.82 -4.91 8.02
N LEU A 31 10.81 -5.68 8.41
CA LEU A 31 10.27 -5.65 9.77
C LEU A 31 10.80 -6.91 10.46
N ASP A 32 12.05 -6.89 10.90
CA ASP A 32 12.57 -7.91 11.80
C ASP A 32 12.12 -7.60 13.23
N ASP A 33 11.16 -8.39 13.70
CA ASP A 33 10.51 -8.35 15.02
C ASP A 33 11.44 -8.85 16.16
N LYS A 34 12.75 -8.62 16.03
CA LYS A 34 13.81 -9.13 16.93
C LYS A 34 14.74 -8.02 17.44
N VAL A 35 14.20 -6.83 17.69
CA VAL A 35 14.82 -5.88 18.62
C VAL A 35 13.99 -5.83 19.90
N ALA A 36 14.21 -6.83 20.76
CA ALA A 36 13.81 -6.74 22.16
C ALA A 36 14.59 -5.58 22.79
N GLY A 37 13.93 -4.41 22.94
CA GLY A 37 14.43 -3.33 23.80
C GLY A 37 14.91 -2.03 23.13
N ALA A 38 14.78 -1.87 21.81
CA ALA A 38 14.95 -0.55 21.19
C ALA A 38 13.89 -0.34 20.11
N PRO A 39 13.01 0.67 20.23
CA PRO A 39 11.99 0.93 19.23
C PRO A 39 12.70 1.23 17.91
N VAL A 40 12.44 0.41 16.88
CA VAL A 40 12.77 0.75 15.50
C VAL A 40 12.01 2.03 15.19
N ASN A 41 12.70 3.17 15.26
CA ASN A 41 12.18 4.44 14.81
C ASN A 41 12.24 4.42 13.28
N VAL A 42 11.34 3.64 12.64
CA VAL A 42 10.75 4.05 11.36
C VAL A 42 10.38 5.48 11.63
N SER A 43 11.05 6.44 10.97
CA SER A 43 10.94 7.83 11.38
C SER A 43 9.48 8.12 11.66
N LYS A 44 9.20 8.62 12.86
CA LYS A 44 7.91 9.16 13.31
C LYS A 44 7.52 10.40 12.47
N ASP A 45 7.89 10.39 11.19
CA ASP A 45 7.67 11.44 10.22
C ASP A 45 6.24 11.26 9.72
N CYS A 46 5.35 11.60 10.63
CA CYS A 46 3.97 11.87 10.33
C CYS A 46 3.86 13.23 9.65
N SER A 47 2.86 13.38 8.78
CA SER A 47 2.68 14.62 8.04
C SER A 47 1.94 15.68 8.85
N ARG A 48 2.44 16.92 8.78
CA ARG A 48 1.72 18.13 9.21
C ARG A 48 1.31 19.02 8.04
N LYS A 49 1.63 18.60 6.81
CA LYS A 49 1.47 19.40 5.60
C LYS A 49 0.50 18.72 4.64
N CYS A 50 -0.35 19.54 4.02
CA CYS A 50 -1.24 19.07 2.95
C CYS A 50 -0.44 18.87 1.66
N GLU A 51 -0.03 17.63 1.41
CA GLU A 51 0.70 17.27 0.20
C GLU A 51 -0.26 17.02 -0.97
N SER A 52 0.21 17.24 -2.20
CA SER A 52 -0.53 16.93 -3.42
C SER A 52 0.44 16.49 -4.52
N GLU A 53 1.25 15.48 -4.18
CA GLU A 53 2.34 14.97 -5.02
C GLU A 53 1.99 13.58 -5.54
N PHE A 54 2.43 13.27 -6.76
CA PHE A 54 2.23 11.97 -7.40
C PHE A 54 0.76 11.51 -7.44
N CYS A 55 -0.15 12.42 -7.77
CA CYS A 55 -1.62 12.28 -7.70
C CYS A 55 -2.19 11.01 -8.35
N THR A 56 -1.48 10.41 -9.30
CA THR A 56 -1.93 9.23 -10.06
C THR A 56 -0.99 8.02 -9.94
N VAL A 57 0.04 8.08 -9.08
CA VAL A 57 1.06 7.02 -8.95
C VAL A 57 0.94 6.37 -7.57
N PRO A 58 0.10 5.32 -7.42
CA PRO A 58 -0.29 4.81 -6.10
C PRO A 58 0.86 4.46 -5.13
N PRO A 59 2.00 3.87 -5.56
CA PRO A 59 3.10 3.55 -4.65
C PRO A 59 3.72 4.76 -3.93
N VAL A 60 3.66 5.95 -4.53
CA VAL A 60 4.31 7.18 -4.03
C VAL A 60 3.33 8.35 -3.89
N LEU A 61 2.03 8.10 -4.09
CA LEU A 61 0.98 9.09 -3.95
C LEU A 61 0.98 9.66 -2.53
N ARG A 62 1.01 10.99 -2.42
CA ARG A 62 0.83 11.73 -1.17
C ARG A 62 -0.21 12.82 -1.37
N TYR A 63 -1.39 12.59 -0.80
CA TYR A 63 -2.49 13.54 -0.83
C TYR A 63 -2.93 13.90 0.59
N GLY A 64 -3.08 15.19 0.85
CA GLY A 64 -3.37 15.69 2.19
C GLY A 64 -2.30 15.26 3.19
N LYS A 65 -2.72 14.89 4.40
CA LYS A 65 -1.83 14.36 5.45
C LYS A 65 -1.93 12.85 5.60
N TYR A 66 -2.97 12.21 5.08
CA TYR A 66 -3.33 10.83 5.41
C TYR A 66 -3.48 9.92 4.19
N CYS A 67 -3.63 10.44 2.98
CA CYS A 67 -3.79 9.57 1.80
C CYS A 67 -2.42 9.22 1.20
N GLY A 68 -1.91 8.03 1.51
CA GLY A 68 -0.72 7.46 0.89
C GLY A 68 -0.33 6.11 1.49
N LEU A 69 0.56 5.38 0.81
CA LEU A 69 1.11 4.13 1.34
C LEU A 69 2.18 4.44 2.39
N LEU A 70 2.07 3.85 3.59
CA LEU A 70 2.99 4.10 4.71
C LEU A 70 3.18 5.61 5.00
N TYR A 71 2.13 6.39 4.79
CA TYR A 71 2.11 7.85 4.94
C TYR A 71 0.86 8.22 5.72
N SER A 72 1.02 8.92 6.84
CA SER A 72 -0.10 9.33 7.68
C SER A 72 0.19 10.63 8.43
N GLY A 73 -0.84 11.29 8.95
CA GLY A 73 -0.73 12.58 9.62
C GLY A 73 -0.35 12.47 11.09
N CYS A 74 0.22 13.54 11.65
CA CYS A 74 0.62 13.54 13.06
C CYS A 74 -0.56 13.51 14.03
N PRO A 75 -0.37 13.01 15.27
CA PRO A 75 -1.39 13.10 16.31
C PRO A 75 -1.89 14.55 16.47
N GLY A 76 -3.21 14.72 16.44
CA GLY A 76 -3.88 16.03 16.58
C GLY A 76 -3.98 16.85 15.30
N GLU A 77 -3.35 16.43 14.19
CA GLU A 77 -3.51 17.11 12.91
C GLU A 77 -4.93 16.91 12.37
N LYS A 78 -5.52 17.98 11.83
CA LYS A 78 -6.79 17.91 11.11
C LYS A 78 -6.53 17.51 9.65
N PRO A 79 -7.44 16.73 9.03
CA PRO A 79 -7.37 16.43 7.61
C PRO A 79 -7.54 17.71 6.79
N CYS A 80 -6.92 17.72 5.62
CA CYS A 80 -6.90 18.87 4.72
C CYS A 80 -8.25 19.13 4.03
N ASP A 81 -9.01 18.07 3.77
CA ASP A 81 -10.37 18.11 3.24
C ASP A 81 -11.16 16.84 3.61
N GLY A 82 -12.34 16.66 3.01
CA GLY A 82 -13.17 15.48 3.24
C GLY A 82 -12.62 14.17 2.66
N LEU A 83 -11.78 14.22 1.61
CA LEU A 83 -11.11 13.03 1.07
C LEU A 83 -9.99 12.58 2.01
N ASP A 84 -9.18 13.51 2.47
CA ASP A 84 -8.12 13.27 3.45
C ASP A 84 -8.69 12.75 4.78
N ALA A 85 -9.90 13.20 5.17
CA ALA A 85 -10.61 12.67 6.32
C ALA A 85 -11.03 11.20 6.16
N CYS A 86 -11.33 10.74 4.93
CA CYS A 86 -11.57 9.33 4.67
C CYS A 86 -10.31 8.49 4.88
N CYS A 87 -9.15 8.99 4.41
CA CYS A 87 -7.87 8.32 4.60
C CYS A 87 -7.45 8.28 6.07
N MET A 88 -7.63 9.38 6.81
CA MET A 88 -7.37 9.42 8.27
C MET A 88 -8.15 8.32 9.02
N LYS A 89 -9.43 8.12 8.68
CA LYS A 89 -10.25 7.05 9.28
C LYS A 89 -9.79 5.66 8.86
N HIS A 90 -9.33 5.52 7.63
CA HIS A 90 -8.78 4.26 7.12
C HIS A 90 -7.50 3.88 7.87
N ASP A 91 -6.57 4.81 8.06
CA ASP A 91 -5.31 4.57 8.75
C ASP A 91 -5.53 4.18 10.21
N ALA A 92 -6.46 4.86 10.90
CA ALA A 92 -6.89 4.48 12.24
C ALA A 92 -7.47 3.05 12.25
N CYS A 93 -8.35 2.72 11.29
CA CYS A 93 -8.90 1.38 11.16
C CYS A 93 -7.82 0.32 10.95
N VAL A 94 -6.84 0.56 10.08
CA VAL A 94 -5.75 -0.38 9.81
C VAL A 94 -4.87 -0.57 11.05
N THR A 95 -4.61 0.50 11.81
CA THR A 95 -3.86 0.44 13.06
C THR A 95 -4.57 -0.39 14.13
N ASP A 96 -5.89 -0.24 14.24
CA ASP A 96 -6.71 -0.92 15.24
C ASP A 96 -6.96 -2.41 14.91
N LYS A 97 -6.78 -2.84 13.66
CA LYS A 97 -7.16 -4.18 13.19
C LYS A 97 -5.92 -5.02 12.88
N LYS A 98 -5.90 -6.25 13.43
CA LYS A 98 -4.81 -7.23 13.26
C LYS A 98 -4.55 -7.65 11.81
N ASN A 99 -5.48 -7.41 10.89
CA ASN A 99 -5.38 -7.84 9.49
C ASN A 99 -4.66 -6.80 8.61
N GLY A 100 -4.21 -5.69 9.21
CA GLY A 100 -3.47 -4.63 8.54
C GLY A 100 -4.20 -4.07 7.30
N TYR A 101 -3.42 -3.67 6.30
CA TYR A 101 -3.92 -3.07 5.05
C TYR A 101 -4.75 -4.04 4.17
N LEU A 102 -4.74 -5.35 4.45
CA LEU A 102 -5.61 -6.34 3.80
C LEU A 102 -6.98 -6.49 4.51
N GLY A 103 -7.20 -5.73 5.58
CA GLY A 103 -8.45 -5.71 6.32
C GLY A 103 -9.63 -5.26 5.45
N ARG A 104 -10.45 -6.22 5.00
CA ARG A 104 -11.60 -5.95 4.12
C ARG A 104 -12.57 -4.90 4.65
N GLN A 105 -12.72 -4.82 5.97
CA GLN A 105 -13.59 -3.82 6.59
C GLN A 105 -13.06 -2.39 6.35
N CYS A 106 -11.75 -2.17 6.58
CA CYS A 106 -11.14 -0.87 6.41
C CYS A 106 -11.20 -0.43 4.95
N SER A 107 -10.87 -1.32 4.00
CA SER A 107 -10.94 -1.01 2.57
C SER A 107 -12.36 -0.70 2.10
N LYS A 108 -13.39 -1.45 2.55
CA LYS A 108 -14.80 -1.15 2.23
C LYS A 108 -15.25 0.19 2.78
N ASN A 109 -14.88 0.50 4.03
CA ASN A 109 -15.22 1.76 4.67
C ASN A 109 -14.60 2.94 3.92
N LEU A 110 -13.34 2.81 3.49
CA LEU A 110 -12.65 3.84 2.70
C LEU A 110 -13.35 4.07 1.35
N ILE A 111 -13.64 3.01 0.59
CA ILE A 111 -14.37 3.11 -0.69
C ILE A 111 -15.72 3.82 -0.50
N SER A 112 -16.49 3.43 0.53
CA SER A 112 -17.78 4.04 0.83
C SER A 112 -17.65 5.53 1.16
N CYS A 113 -16.69 5.88 2.02
CA CYS A 113 -16.44 7.27 2.42
C CYS A 113 -16.09 8.15 1.21
N MET A 114 -15.17 7.70 0.35
CA MET A 114 -14.79 8.45 -0.87
C MET A 114 -15.96 8.59 -1.85
N ALA A 115 -16.81 7.56 -1.99
CA ALA A 115 -18.00 7.64 -2.81
C ALA A 115 -19.00 8.68 -2.29
N THR A 116 -19.19 8.77 -0.96
CA THR A 116 -20.02 9.81 -0.34
C THR A 116 -19.44 11.20 -0.56
N PHE A 117 -18.14 11.39 -0.34
CA PHE A 117 -17.46 12.67 -0.58
C PHE A 117 -17.60 13.13 -2.03
N LYS A 118 -17.41 12.21 -2.99
CA LYS A 118 -17.62 12.50 -4.42
C LYS A 118 -19.07 12.88 -4.71
N LYS A 119 -20.03 12.14 -4.16
CA LYS A 119 -21.48 12.40 -4.35
C LYS A 119 -21.91 13.74 -3.77
N SER A 120 -21.29 14.20 -2.68
CA SER A 120 -21.57 15.50 -2.08
C SER A 120 -20.94 16.68 -2.83
N GLY A 121 -20.25 16.44 -3.95
CA GLY A 121 -19.51 17.48 -4.68
C GLY A 121 -18.29 17.99 -3.92
N GLY A 122 -17.69 17.14 -3.07
CA GLY A 122 -16.51 17.48 -2.31
C GLY A 122 -15.35 17.90 -3.21
N GLN A 123 -14.69 19.00 -2.84
CA GLN A 123 -13.56 19.55 -3.58
C GLN A 123 -12.24 19.29 -2.86
N ALA A 124 -11.16 19.23 -3.63
CA ALA A 124 -9.82 19.18 -3.06
C ALA A 124 -9.53 20.43 -2.22
N PHE A 125 -8.68 20.29 -1.20
CA PHE A 125 -8.23 21.44 -0.42
C PHE A 125 -7.57 22.52 -1.30
N LYS A 126 -7.65 23.77 -0.83
CA LYS A 126 -7.13 24.94 -1.56
C LYS A 126 -5.62 24.79 -1.84
N GLY A 127 -5.23 24.97 -3.10
CA GLY A 127 -3.84 24.88 -3.54
C GLY A 127 -3.36 23.47 -3.87
N SER A 128 -4.24 22.46 -3.81
CA SER A 128 -3.92 21.11 -4.28
C SER A 128 -3.58 21.12 -5.77
N LYS A 129 -2.46 20.47 -6.14
CA LYS A 129 -2.11 20.14 -7.53
C LYS A 129 -2.88 18.92 -8.06
N CYS A 130 -3.47 18.14 -7.15
CA CYS A 130 -4.26 16.96 -7.49
C CYS A 130 -5.74 17.30 -7.62
N LYS A 131 -6.42 16.64 -8.57
CA LYS A 131 -7.88 16.58 -8.59
C LYS A 131 -8.36 15.47 -7.66
N ALA A 132 -9.32 15.78 -6.78
CA ALA A 132 -9.86 14.81 -5.84
C ALA A 132 -10.42 13.55 -6.55
N ASP A 133 -11.07 13.72 -7.71
CA ASP A 133 -11.61 12.61 -8.50
C ASP A 133 -10.55 11.63 -9.01
N GLU A 134 -9.38 12.13 -9.41
CA GLU A 134 -8.27 11.30 -9.89
C GLU A 134 -7.68 10.48 -8.75
N VAL A 135 -7.48 11.13 -7.58
CA VAL A 135 -7.00 10.47 -6.36
C VAL A 135 -7.99 9.41 -5.89
N ILE A 136 -9.28 9.72 -5.84
CA ILE A 136 -10.35 8.77 -5.47
C ILE A 136 -10.33 7.55 -6.38
N LYS A 137 -10.18 7.75 -7.70
CA LYS A 137 -10.13 6.64 -8.65
C LYS A 137 -8.95 5.72 -8.33
N VAL A 138 -7.74 6.27 -8.18
CA VAL A 138 -6.53 5.50 -7.90
C VAL A 138 -6.63 4.75 -6.58
N ILE A 139 -7.04 5.41 -5.51
CA ILE A 139 -7.20 4.77 -4.20
C ILE A 139 -8.28 3.68 -4.26
N THR A 140 -9.38 3.90 -4.98
CA THR A 140 -10.43 2.88 -5.16
C THR A 140 -9.90 1.65 -5.87
N ASP A 141 -9.08 1.81 -6.91
CA ASP A 141 -8.50 0.70 -7.66
C ASP A 141 -7.56 -0.14 -6.75
N VAL A 142 -6.72 0.53 -5.95
CA VAL A 142 -5.86 -0.14 -4.94
C VAL A 142 -6.69 -0.86 -3.88
N MET A 143 -7.75 -0.23 -3.35
CA MET A 143 -8.59 -0.84 -2.32
C MET A 143 -9.39 -2.04 -2.85
N LYS A 144 -9.80 -2.03 -4.12
CA LYS A 144 -10.41 -3.20 -4.76
C LYS A 144 -9.43 -4.36 -4.88
N ALA A 145 -8.17 -4.08 -5.23
CA ALA A 145 -7.11 -5.08 -5.24
C ALA A 145 -6.84 -5.64 -3.83
N ALA A 146 -6.79 -4.78 -2.80
CA ALA A 146 -6.66 -5.19 -1.41
C ALA A 146 -7.84 -6.07 -0.94
N LEU A 147 -9.07 -5.75 -1.34
CA LEU A 147 -10.24 -6.58 -1.06
C LEU A 147 -10.17 -7.95 -1.72
N LEU A 148 -9.66 -8.01 -2.95
CA LEU A 148 -9.43 -9.25 -3.67
C LEU A 148 -8.37 -10.08 -2.94
N ALA A 149 -7.20 -9.50 -2.68
CA ALA A 149 -6.11 -10.14 -1.95
C ALA A 149 -6.57 -10.64 -0.57
N GLY A 150 -7.22 -9.79 0.23
CA GLY A 150 -7.76 -10.16 1.53
C GLY A 150 -8.70 -11.36 1.47
N LYS A 151 -9.52 -11.50 0.42
CA LYS A 151 -10.39 -12.68 0.24
C LYS A 151 -9.59 -13.99 0.14
N TYR A 152 -8.42 -13.96 -0.50
CA TYR A 152 -7.57 -15.15 -0.70
C TYR A 152 -6.62 -15.41 0.49
N PHE A 153 -6.14 -14.36 1.15
CA PHE A 153 -5.15 -14.45 2.24
C PHE A 153 -5.78 -14.41 3.65
N HIS A 154 -7.07 -14.73 3.81
CA HIS A 154 -7.72 -14.85 5.13
C HIS A 154 -7.24 -16.06 5.97
N HIS A 155 -6.44 -16.95 5.40
CA HIS A 155 -5.75 -17.99 6.15
C HIS A 155 -4.39 -17.45 6.60
N PRO A 156 -3.96 -17.69 7.86
CA PRO A 156 -2.62 -17.32 8.28
C PRO A 156 -1.62 -17.94 7.29
N ILE A 157 -0.72 -17.11 6.79
CA ILE A 157 0.45 -17.59 6.05
C ILE A 157 1.23 -18.42 7.09
N PRO A 158 1.47 -19.73 6.85
CA PRO A 158 2.20 -20.58 7.79
C PRO A 158 3.63 -20.10 8.01
#